data_AF-A0A8S1KL37-F1
#
_entry.id   AF-A0A8S1KL37-F1
#
_cell.length_a   1.000
_cell.length_b   1.000
_cell.length_c   1.000
_cell.angle_alpha   90.00
_cell.angle_beta   90.00
_cell.angle_gamma   90.00
#
_symmetry.space_group_name_H-M   'P 1'
#
loop_
_entity.id
_entity.type
_entity.pdbx_description
1 polymer ?
#
loop_
_entity_poly.entity_id
_entity_poly.type
_entity_poly.pdbx_seq_one_letter_code
_entity_poly.pdbx_strand_id
1 'polypeptide(L)'
;MINIQPRTRQEREALRDKDRIEKSRIDIRVGFEARGLGVGTLIHQAPPQSTLYVPENERFDKDFAVADKKQREHEVWQREKIIERKRIEGLDRETRKWDYQEKIETKDQVKLMSHTQQLTQGKRNSNGLAYNPITLKYDNSEQGNLLRQYDDKAKVRQFVRAHNLDARGNTGFNILTGEQRGGVEHIVPNHLRTNYQQRLREVDEQQNIKHYAIQQQLLNQYE
;
A
#
# COMPACT_ATOMS: atom_id res chain seq x y z
N MET A 1 -52.28 -23.44 78.63
CA MET A 1 -50.98 -23.91 78.10
C MET A 1 -51.24 -24.62 76.77
N ILE A 2 -50.71 -24.11 75.66
CA ILE A 2 -50.90 -24.74 74.34
C ILE A 2 -49.76 -25.75 74.15
N ASN A 3 -50.12 -27.03 74.10
CA ASN A 3 -49.20 -28.14 73.88
C ASN A 3 -48.80 -28.18 72.39
N ILE A 4 -47.70 -27.53 72.03
CA ILE A 4 -47.19 -27.54 70.65
C ILE A 4 -46.43 -28.85 70.46
N GLN A 5 -46.99 -29.74 69.64
CA GLN A 5 -46.34 -31.00 69.28
C GLN A 5 -45.00 -30.74 68.58
N PRO A 6 -43.92 -31.47 68.92
CA PRO A 6 -42.62 -31.28 68.30
C PRO A 6 -42.65 -31.66 66.82
N ARG A 7 -42.16 -30.76 65.96
CA ARG A 7 -42.14 -30.96 64.50
C ARG A 7 -41.20 -32.08 64.08
N THR A 8 -41.67 -32.88 63.14
CA THR A 8 -40.86 -33.96 62.54
C THR A 8 -39.67 -33.39 61.75
N ARG A 9 -38.65 -34.21 61.50
CA ARG A 9 -37.46 -33.78 60.75
C ARG A 9 -37.81 -33.34 59.32
N GLN A 10 -38.76 -34.03 58.69
CA GLN A 10 -39.26 -33.69 57.36
C GLN A 10 -39.93 -32.31 57.32
N GLU A 11 -40.74 -31.96 58.33
CA GLU A 11 -41.36 -30.64 58.45
C GLU A 11 -40.33 -29.51 58.61
N ARG A 12 -39.23 -29.77 59.32
CA ARG A 12 -38.13 -28.81 59.48
C ARG A 12 -37.33 -28.60 58.19
N GLU A 13 -37.09 -29.66 57.43
CA GLU A 13 -36.40 -29.57 56.14
C GLU A 13 -37.29 -28.94 55.06
N ALA A 14 -38.60 -29.19 55.08
CA ALA A 14 -39.53 -28.54 54.16
C ALA A 14 -39.55 -27.01 54.36
N LEU A 15 -39.52 -26.52 55.61
CA LEU A 15 -39.51 -25.08 55.92
C LEU A 15 -38.27 -24.29 55.44
N ARG A 16 -37.21 -24.99 55.00
CA ARG A 16 -36.00 -24.34 54.48
C ARG A 16 -36.09 -23.95 53.01
N ASP A 17 -36.98 -24.57 52.24
CA ASP A 17 -37.05 -24.43 50.79
C ASP A 17 -38.49 -24.16 50.34
N LYS A 18 -38.70 -23.04 49.64
CA LYS A 18 -40.04 -22.54 49.31
C LYS A 18 -40.84 -23.57 48.48
N ASP A 19 -40.18 -24.27 47.57
CA ASP A 19 -40.80 -25.30 46.72
C ASP A 19 -41.26 -26.52 47.53
N ARG A 20 -40.52 -26.89 48.58
CA ARG A 20 -40.90 -28.01 49.47
C ARG A 20 -42.04 -27.63 50.42
N ILE A 21 -42.10 -26.36 50.85
CA ILE A 21 -43.24 -25.85 51.61
C ILE A 21 -44.51 -25.90 50.76
N GLU A 22 -44.43 -25.48 49.49
CA GLU A 22 -45.57 -25.49 48.59
C GLU A 22 -46.08 -26.91 48.33
N LYS A 23 -45.17 -27.86 48.03
CA LYS A 23 -45.52 -29.28 47.83
C LYS A 23 -46.23 -29.88 49.04
N SER A 24 -45.72 -29.65 50.26
CA SER A 24 -46.38 -30.15 51.48
C SER A 24 -47.73 -29.48 51.76
N ARG A 25 -47.90 -28.20 51.40
CA ARG A 25 -49.20 -27.50 51.50
C ARG A 25 -50.22 -28.00 50.47
N ILE A 26 -49.79 -28.39 49.27
CA ILE A 26 -50.65 -28.98 48.25
C ILE A 26 -51.20 -30.32 48.74
N ASP A 27 -50.34 -31.18 49.32
CA ASP A 27 -50.73 -32.50 49.83
C ASP A 27 -51.76 -32.43 50.98
N ILE A 28 -51.75 -31.35 51.76
CA ILE A 28 -52.65 -31.14 52.92
C ILE A 28 -53.95 -30.40 52.52
N ARG A 29 -54.03 -29.82 51.32
CA ARG A 29 -55.17 -29.00 50.89
C ARG A 29 -56.44 -29.85 50.70
N VAL A 30 -57.57 -29.41 51.28
CA VAL A 30 -58.84 -30.16 51.24
C VAL A 30 -59.61 -29.87 49.94
N GLY A 31 -59.76 -30.89 49.10
CA GLY A 31 -60.49 -30.89 47.82
C GLY A 31 -60.30 -32.23 47.12
N PHE A 32 -61.18 -32.64 46.20
CA PHE A 32 -61.16 -34.02 45.65
C PHE A 32 -60.03 -34.27 44.64
N GLU A 33 -59.41 -33.23 44.08
CA GLU A 33 -58.53 -33.36 42.90
C GLU A 33 -57.04 -33.53 43.22
N ALA A 34 -56.62 -33.35 44.49
CA ALA A 34 -55.20 -33.35 44.87
C ALA A 34 -54.88 -34.13 46.15
N ARG A 35 -55.71 -35.09 46.56
CA ARG A 35 -55.39 -35.93 47.74
C ARG A 35 -54.44 -37.06 47.35
N GLY A 36 -53.29 -37.12 48.02
CA GLY A 36 -52.47 -38.34 48.14
C GLY A 36 -51.72 -38.80 46.90
N LEU A 37 -51.84 -38.10 45.77
CA LEU A 37 -51.00 -38.32 44.60
C LEU A 37 -49.76 -37.46 44.76
N GLY A 38 -48.76 -37.95 45.49
CA GLY A 38 -47.48 -37.26 45.62
C GLY A 38 -47.01 -36.78 44.24
N VAL A 39 -46.68 -35.50 44.11
CA VAL A 39 -46.33 -34.89 42.81
C VAL A 39 -45.19 -35.65 42.10
N GLY A 40 -44.25 -36.22 42.87
CA GLY A 40 -43.20 -37.08 42.33
C GLY A 40 -43.73 -38.38 41.70
N THR A 41 -44.79 -38.96 42.25
CA THR A 41 -45.44 -40.17 41.72
C THR A 41 -46.19 -39.89 40.43
N LEU A 42 -46.84 -38.72 40.31
CA LEU A 42 -47.52 -38.29 39.07
C LEU A 42 -46.56 -38.11 37.88
N ILE A 43 -45.33 -37.64 38.13
CA ILE A 43 -44.31 -37.44 37.09
C ILE A 43 -43.67 -38.76 36.65
N HIS A 44 -43.54 -39.73 37.55
CA HIS A 44 -42.89 -41.01 37.26
C HIS A 44 -43.85 -42.15 36.90
N GLN A 45 -45.13 -42.02 37.22
CA GLN A 45 -46.19 -43.00 36.98
C GLN A 45 -47.47 -42.29 36.55
N ALA A 46 -47.39 -41.53 35.46
CA ALA A 46 -48.58 -40.90 34.87
C ALA A 46 -49.61 -41.97 34.47
N PRO A 47 -50.92 -41.69 34.56
CA PRO A 47 -51.94 -42.66 34.14
C PRO A 47 -51.91 -42.83 32.61
N PRO A 48 -52.20 -44.02 32.05
CA PRO A 48 -52.11 -44.30 30.60
C PRO A 48 -52.88 -43.37 29.66
N GLN A 49 -53.87 -42.66 30.20
CA GLN A 49 -54.71 -41.70 29.47
C GLN A 49 -54.11 -40.29 29.43
N SER A 50 -53.04 -40.03 30.19
CA SER A 50 -52.36 -38.73 30.24
C SER A 50 -51.38 -38.58 29.08
N THR A 51 -51.23 -37.35 28.57
CA THR A 51 -50.20 -37.00 27.59
C THR A 51 -48.78 -37.12 28.13
N LEU A 52 -48.63 -37.20 29.46
CA LEU A 52 -47.35 -37.43 30.14
C LEU A 52 -47.03 -38.92 30.31
N TYR A 53 -47.95 -39.83 29.95
CA TYR A 53 -47.69 -41.26 30.02
C TYR A 53 -46.78 -41.69 28.87
N VAL A 54 -45.64 -42.26 29.25
CA VAL A 54 -44.74 -42.93 28.33
C VAL A 54 -44.59 -44.36 28.85
N PRO A 55 -44.83 -45.39 28.02
CA PRO A 55 -44.67 -46.75 28.48
C PRO A 55 -43.19 -47.03 28.78
N GLU A 56 -42.93 -47.89 29.77
CA GLU A 56 -41.57 -48.09 30.33
C GLU A 56 -40.55 -48.57 29.27
N ASN A 57 -41.03 -49.18 28.19
CA ASN A 57 -40.21 -49.62 27.06
C ASN A 57 -39.71 -48.47 26.16
N GLU A 58 -40.40 -47.33 26.13
CA GLU A 58 -40.08 -46.13 25.35
C GLU A 58 -39.51 -45.01 26.22
N ARG A 59 -39.60 -45.16 27.54
CA ARG A 59 -39.05 -44.23 28.53
C ARG A 59 -37.53 -44.08 28.42
N PHE A 60 -36.84 -45.12 27.98
CA PHE A 60 -35.40 -45.14 27.82
C PHE A 60 -35.03 -45.45 26.37
N ASP A 61 -34.11 -44.66 25.81
CA ASP A 61 -33.44 -45.01 24.56
C ASP A 61 -32.63 -46.29 24.80
N LYS A 62 -33.13 -47.40 24.25
CA LYS A 62 -32.46 -48.72 24.33
C LYS A 62 -31.34 -48.88 23.31
N ASP A 63 -31.18 -47.91 22.41
CA ASP A 63 -30.12 -47.90 21.42
C ASP A 63 -28.83 -47.32 22.03
N PHE A 64 -28.20 -48.12 22.87
CA PHE A 64 -26.93 -47.78 23.51
C PHE A 64 -25.82 -47.52 22.49
N ALA A 65 -25.90 -48.12 21.30
CA ALA A 65 -24.90 -47.93 20.25
C ALA A 65 -24.96 -46.51 19.66
N VAL A 66 -26.16 -45.96 19.46
CA VAL A 66 -26.33 -44.57 19.02
C VAL A 66 -25.90 -43.58 20.09
N ALA A 67 -26.21 -43.84 21.37
CA ALA A 67 -25.78 -42.98 22.47
C ALA A 67 -24.24 -42.94 22.61
N ASP A 68 -23.59 -44.11 22.57
CA ASP A 68 -22.13 -44.25 22.63
C ASP A 68 -21.45 -43.59 21.41
N LYS A 69 -22.01 -43.77 20.21
CA LYS A 69 -21.53 -43.10 19.00
C LYS A 69 -21.58 -41.57 19.14
N LYS A 70 -22.70 -41.01 19.59
CA LYS A 70 -22.85 -39.56 19.81
C LYS A 70 -21.83 -39.03 20.83
N GLN A 71 -21.56 -39.79 21.89
CA GLN A 71 -20.55 -39.40 22.87
C GLN A 71 -19.15 -39.37 22.25
N ARG A 72 -18.77 -40.41 21.50
CA ARG A 72 -17.48 -40.45 20.79
C ARG A 72 -17.34 -39.32 19.77
N GLU A 73 -18.37 -39.06 18.97
CA GLU A 73 -18.39 -37.94 18.02
C GLU A 73 -18.25 -36.60 18.73
N HIS A 74 -18.92 -36.42 19.87
CA HIS A 74 -18.79 -35.21 20.67
C HIS A 74 -17.37 -35.02 21.20
N GLU A 75 -16.73 -36.06 21.71
CA GLU A 75 -15.34 -36.00 22.18
C GLU A 75 -14.37 -35.64 21.06
N VAL A 76 -14.52 -36.24 19.88
CA VAL A 76 -13.72 -35.93 18.70
C VAL A 76 -13.93 -34.47 18.30
N TRP A 77 -15.17 -34.03 18.20
CA TRP A 77 -15.51 -32.64 17.85
C TRP A 77 -14.90 -31.63 18.82
N GLN A 78 -14.93 -31.89 20.13
CA GLN A 78 -14.31 -31.01 21.11
C GLN A 78 -12.79 -30.94 20.94
N ARG A 79 -12.14 -32.08 20.68
CA ARG A 79 -10.68 -32.12 20.41
C ARG A 79 -10.34 -31.33 19.15
N GLU A 80 -11.06 -31.55 18.06
CA GLU A 80 -10.87 -30.81 16.80
C GLU A 80 -11.08 -29.31 16.97
N LYS A 81 -12.14 -28.92 17.68
CA LYS A 81 -12.43 -27.51 17.97
C LYS A 81 -11.31 -26.82 18.75
N ILE A 82 -10.68 -27.52 19.70
CA ILE A 82 -9.54 -26.98 20.45
C ILE A 82 -8.31 -26.83 19.54
N ILE A 83 -8.04 -27.82 18.68
CA ILE A 83 -6.92 -27.80 17.75
C ILE A 83 -7.08 -26.64 16.76
N GLU A 84 -8.25 -26.52 16.13
CA GLU A 84 -8.53 -25.45 15.16
C GLU A 84 -8.47 -24.06 15.80
N ARG A 85 -8.97 -23.92 17.03
CA ARG A 85 -8.83 -22.65 17.77
C ARG A 85 -7.36 -22.27 17.96
N LYS A 86 -6.53 -23.22 18.43
CA LYS A 86 -5.09 -22.98 18.64
C LYS A 86 -4.37 -22.66 17.33
N ARG A 87 -4.78 -23.30 16.23
CA ARG A 87 -4.24 -23.06 14.89
C ARG A 87 -4.53 -21.64 14.42
N ILE A 88 -5.79 -21.21 14.51
CA ILE A 88 -6.22 -19.86 14.11
C ILE A 88 -5.51 -18.80 14.97
N GLU A 89 -5.43 -19.02 16.28
CA GLU A 89 -4.74 -18.11 17.20
C GLU A 89 -3.23 -18.01 16.90
N GLY A 90 -2.59 -19.13 16.58
CA GLY A 90 -1.19 -19.15 16.15
C GLY A 90 -0.98 -18.35 14.87
N LEU A 91 -1.85 -18.57 13.88
CA LEU A 91 -1.79 -17.88 12.60
C LEU A 91 -1.99 -16.36 12.77
N ASP A 92 -3.00 -15.93 13.54
CA ASP A 92 -3.25 -14.51 13.81
C ASP A 92 -2.07 -13.82 14.53
N ARG A 93 -1.44 -14.50 15.50
CA ARG A 93 -0.23 -14.00 16.17
C ARG A 93 0.94 -13.85 15.19
N GLU A 94 1.14 -14.83 14.32
CA GLU A 94 2.18 -14.76 13.29
C GLU A 94 1.91 -13.62 12.32
N THR A 95 0.71 -13.54 11.74
CA THR A 95 0.32 -12.45 10.84
C THR A 95 0.59 -11.08 11.46
N ARG A 96 0.18 -10.85 12.71
CA ARG A 96 0.45 -9.59 13.41
C ARG A 96 1.94 -9.29 13.57
N LYS A 97 2.76 -10.31 13.81
CA LYS A 97 4.22 -10.17 13.92
C LYS A 97 4.82 -9.79 12.56
N TRP A 98 4.41 -10.46 11.48
CA TRP A 98 4.86 -10.16 10.13
C TRP A 98 4.45 -8.75 9.71
N ASP A 99 3.20 -8.35 9.91
CA ASP A 99 2.70 -7.00 9.63
C ASP A 99 3.49 -5.92 10.38
N TYR A 100 3.88 -6.21 11.62
CA TYR A 100 4.69 -5.30 12.42
C TYR A 100 6.11 -5.18 11.86
N GLN A 101 6.72 -6.29 11.47
CA GLN A 101 8.06 -6.31 10.87
C GLN A 101 8.08 -5.56 9.54
N GLU A 102 7.09 -5.78 8.67
CA GLU A 102 6.96 -5.08 7.40
C GLU A 102 6.80 -3.57 7.60
N LYS A 103 6.01 -3.15 8.60
CA LYS A 103 5.86 -1.72 8.96
C LYS A 103 7.16 -1.10 9.47
N ILE A 104 8.02 -1.86 10.14
CA ILE A 104 9.34 -1.37 10.56
C ILE A 104 10.25 -1.23 9.34
N GLU A 105 10.32 -2.29 8.53
CA GLU A 105 11.20 -2.33 7.37
C GLU A 105 10.86 -1.22 6.37
N THR A 106 9.58 -1.03 6.06
CA THR A 106 9.11 0.05 5.20
C THR A 106 9.49 1.43 5.74
N LYS A 107 9.34 1.66 7.05
CA LYS A 107 9.77 2.92 7.69
C LYS A 107 11.28 3.13 7.56
N ASP A 108 12.08 2.09 7.76
CA ASP A 108 13.53 2.20 7.70
C ASP A 108 14.02 2.38 6.26
N GLN A 109 13.40 1.72 5.29
CA GLN A 109 13.62 1.97 3.86
C GLN A 109 13.31 3.41 3.50
N VAL A 110 12.16 3.95 3.93
CA VAL A 110 11.80 5.36 3.69
C VAL A 110 12.82 6.31 4.32
N LYS A 111 13.26 6.07 5.56
CA LYS A 111 14.31 6.87 6.20
C LYS A 111 15.63 6.82 5.43
N LEU A 112 16.02 5.64 4.95
CA LEU A 112 17.24 5.47 4.17
C LEU A 112 17.14 6.21 2.84
N MET A 113 16.01 6.11 2.14
CA MET A 113 15.76 6.85 0.90
C MET A 113 15.76 8.36 1.16
N SER A 114 15.12 8.85 2.21
CA SER A 114 15.15 10.28 2.54
C SER A 114 16.57 10.74 2.90
N HIS A 115 17.31 9.95 3.67
CA HIS A 115 18.69 10.25 4.07
C HIS A 115 19.61 10.29 2.84
N THR A 116 19.52 9.34 1.92
CA THR A 116 20.34 9.31 0.70
C THR A 116 20.03 10.46 -0.26
N GLN A 117 18.76 10.89 -0.33
CA GLN A 117 18.36 12.03 -1.15
C GLN A 117 18.82 13.35 -0.52
N GLN A 118 18.48 13.59 0.76
CA GLN A 118 18.66 14.88 1.43
C GLN A 118 20.10 15.11 1.91
N LEU A 119 20.75 14.08 2.47
CA LEU A 119 22.07 14.26 3.03
C LEU A 119 23.14 14.09 1.95
N THR A 120 24.00 15.09 1.88
CA THR A 120 25.25 15.05 1.12
C THR A 120 26.35 14.30 1.86
N GLN A 121 26.14 14.00 3.15
CA GLN A 121 27.04 13.18 3.96
C GLN A 121 27.16 11.77 3.35
N GLY A 122 28.36 11.41 2.91
CA GLY A 122 28.67 10.13 2.25
C GLY A 122 28.62 10.18 0.71
N LYS A 123 28.11 11.25 0.10
CA LYS A 123 28.30 11.47 -1.34
C LYS A 123 29.76 11.86 -1.58
N ARG A 124 30.37 11.34 -2.65
CA ARG A 124 31.72 11.76 -3.05
C ARG A 124 31.70 13.26 -3.33
N ASN A 125 32.78 13.96 -2.97
CA ASN A 125 32.92 15.37 -3.34
C ASN A 125 32.84 15.51 -4.86
N SER A 126 31.76 16.13 -5.34
CA SER A 126 31.68 16.59 -6.72
C SER A 126 32.56 17.82 -6.86
N ASN A 127 33.36 17.88 -7.92
CA ASN A 127 33.96 19.14 -8.33
C ASN A 127 32.83 20.15 -8.60
N GLY A 128 32.98 21.40 -8.19
CA GLY A 128 31.99 22.46 -8.42
C GLY A 128 31.84 22.89 -9.89
N LEU A 129 32.44 22.15 -10.82
CA LEU A 129 32.45 22.43 -12.25
C LEU A 129 31.40 21.57 -12.94
N ALA A 130 30.69 22.14 -13.92
CA ALA A 130 29.67 21.43 -14.71
C ALA A 130 30.25 20.48 -15.78
N TYR A 131 31.53 20.10 -15.64
CA TYR A 131 32.22 19.14 -16.50
C TYR A 131 33.32 18.44 -15.70
N ASN A 132 33.78 17.31 -16.20
CA ASN A 132 34.87 16.55 -15.60
C ASN A 132 36.23 17.05 -16.15
N PRO A 133 37.15 17.56 -15.31
CA PRO A 133 38.42 18.13 -15.77
C PRO A 133 39.40 17.10 -16.35
N ILE A 134 39.22 15.81 -16.04
CA ILE A 134 40.10 14.74 -16.54
C ILE A 134 39.60 14.23 -17.89
N THR A 135 38.30 13.93 -17.99
CA THR A 135 37.72 13.38 -19.23
C THR A 135 37.23 14.44 -20.20
N LEU A 136 37.16 15.71 -19.76
CA LEU A 136 36.58 16.86 -20.47
C LEU A 136 35.12 16.67 -20.91
N LYS A 137 34.45 15.63 -20.38
CA LYS A 137 33.04 15.37 -20.64
C LYS A 137 32.19 16.31 -19.79
N TYR A 138 31.15 16.86 -20.40
CA TYR A 138 30.10 17.55 -19.67
C TYR A 138 29.43 16.59 -18.70
N ASP A 139 29.01 17.12 -17.54
CA ASP A 139 28.27 16.34 -16.57
C ASP A 139 26.84 16.06 -17.06
N ASN A 140 26.24 14.96 -16.60
CA ASN A 140 24.87 14.57 -16.93
C ASN A 140 23.85 15.32 -16.05
N SER A 141 24.07 16.61 -15.85
CA SER A 141 23.25 17.52 -15.05
C SER A 141 22.72 18.66 -15.91
N GLU A 142 21.69 19.35 -15.43
CA GLU A 142 21.16 20.56 -16.08
C GLU A 142 22.26 21.61 -16.28
N GLN A 143 23.14 21.79 -15.29
CA GLN A 143 24.27 22.70 -15.42
C GLN A 143 25.25 22.27 -16.52
N GLY A 144 25.52 20.96 -16.64
CA GLY A 144 26.37 20.41 -17.71
C GLY A 144 25.78 20.63 -19.10
N ASN A 145 24.46 20.44 -19.23
CA ASN A 145 23.73 20.72 -20.47
C ASN A 145 23.74 22.21 -20.84
N LEU A 146 23.54 23.10 -19.87
CA LEU A 146 23.64 24.54 -20.07
C LEU A 146 25.04 24.94 -20.55
N LEU A 147 26.08 24.46 -19.88
CA LEU A 147 27.47 24.73 -20.25
C LEU A 147 27.76 24.28 -21.70
N ARG A 148 27.32 23.06 -22.06
CA ARG A 148 27.43 22.54 -23.41
C ARG A 148 26.76 23.46 -24.45
N GLN A 149 25.55 23.93 -24.16
CA GLN A 149 24.84 24.85 -25.06
C GLN A 149 25.57 26.19 -25.23
N TYR A 150 26.17 26.73 -24.16
CA TYR A 150 26.96 27.96 -24.24
C TYR A 150 28.21 27.78 -25.10
N ASP A 151 28.94 26.69 -24.92
CA ASP A 151 30.12 26.34 -25.71
C ASP A 151 29.77 26.13 -27.19
N ASP A 152 28.69 25.40 -27.47
CA ASP A 152 28.20 25.16 -28.83
C ASP A 152 27.85 26.49 -29.52
N LYS A 153 27.18 27.41 -28.81
CA LYS A 153 26.92 28.77 -29.32
C LYS A 153 28.22 29.55 -29.58
N ALA A 154 29.23 29.42 -28.72
CA ALA A 154 30.53 30.07 -28.92
C ALA A 154 31.27 29.53 -30.15
N LYS A 155 31.28 28.20 -30.34
CA LYS A 155 31.84 27.55 -31.54
C LYS A 155 31.13 28.00 -32.81
N VAL A 156 29.80 28.04 -32.80
CA VAL A 156 29.02 28.54 -33.95
C VAL A 156 29.43 29.98 -34.30
N ARG A 157 29.59 30.87 -33.32
CA ARG A 157 30.08 32.25 -33.56
C ARG A 157 31.48 32.26 -34.17
N GLN A 158 32.37 31.39 -33.71
CA GLN A 158 33.71 31.26 -34.25
C GLN A 158 33.69 30.85 -35.73
N PHE A 159 32.83 29.89 -36.10
CA PHE A 159 32.68 29.46 -37.50
C PHE A 159 32.06 30.55 -38.39
N VAL A 160 31.04 31.27 -37.91
CA VAL A 160 30.46 32.41 -38.66
C VAL A 160 31.52 33.50 -38.86
N ARG A 161 32.35 33.78 -37.85
CA ARG A 161 33.47 34.72 -38.00
C ARG A 161 34.49 34.23 -39.02
N ALA A 162 34.84 32.94 -38.97
CA ALA A 162 35.76 32.35 -39.94
C ALA A 162 35.20 32.45 -41.36
N HIS A 163 33.90 32.17 -41.56
CA HIS A 163 33.22 32.32 -42.84
C HIS A 163 33.31 33.75 -43.37
N ASN A 164 33.05 34.75 -42.52
CA ASN A 164 33.11 36.16 -42.93
C ASN A 164 34.53 36.62 -43.27
N LEU A 165 35.54 36.15 -42.52
CA LEU A 165 36.94 36.40 -42.84
C LEU A 165 37.34 35.71 -44.15
N ASP A 166 36.86 34.49 -44.36
CA ASP A 166 37.14 33.71 -45.56
C ASP A 166 36.56 34.37 -46.81
N ALA A 167 35.29 34.78 -46.76
CA ALA A 167 34.59 35.43 -47.85
C ALA A 167 35.20 36.79 -48.24
N ARG A 168 35.78 37.53 -47.28
CA ARG A 168 36.37 38.85 -47.52
C ARG A 168 37.86 38.79 -47.88
N GLY A 169 38.58 37.82 -47.33
CA GLY A 169 40.03 37.75 -47.39
C GLY A 169 40.58 36.83 -48.47
N ASN A 170 39.76 35.97 -49.07
CA ASN A 170 40.21 34.95 -50.01
C ASN A 170 39.45 35.03 -51.35
N THR A 171 40.08 34.49 -52.40
CA THR A 171 39.60 34.55 -53.79
C THR A 171 38.81 33.31 -54.23
N GLY A 172 38.44 32.42 -53.29
CA GLY A 172 37.68 31.20 -53.56
C GLY A 172 38.47 30.02 -54.14
N PHE A 173 39.74 30.23 -54.50
CA PHE A 173 40.64 29.21 -55.03
C PHE A 173 41.91 29.07 -54.18
N ASN A 174 42.52 27.89 -54.21
CA ASN A 174 43.85 27.68 -53.63
C ASN A 174 44.92 28.29 -54.53
N ILE A 175 45.72 29.21 -54.01
CA ILE A 175 46.77 29.92 -54.78
C ILE A 175 47.89 29.00 -55.30
N LEU A 176 48.09 27.83 -54.70
CA LEU A 176 49.17 26.90 -55.09
C LEU A 176 48.71 25.89 -56.15
N THR A 177 47.49 25.39 -56.05
CA THR A 177 46.96 24.31 -56.91
C THR A 177 45.94 24.79 -57.93
N GLY A 178 45.36 25.98 -57.75
CA GLY A 178 44.26 26.50 -58.57
C GLY A 178 42.91 25.84 -58.31
N GLU A 179 42.85 24.83 -57.43
CA GLU A 179 41.61 24.12 -57.11
C GLU A 179 40.63 25.00 -56.33
N GLN A 180 39.34 24.73 -56.49
CA GLN A 180 38.30 25.41 -55.71
C GLN A 180 38.49 25.10 -54.23
N ARG A 181 38.51 26.14 -53.40
CA ARG A 181 38.72 25.99 -51.97
C ARG A 181 37.43 25.55 -51.29
N GLY A 182 37.51 24.49 -50.47
CA GLY A 182 36.43 24.13 -49.57
C GLY A 182 36.20 25.24 -48.56
N GLY A 183 35.02 25.87 -48.59
CA GLY A 183 34.65 26.90 -47.63
C GLY A 183 34.53 26.36 -46.21
N VAL A 184 34.41 27.26 -45.24
CA VAL A 184 34.36 26.96 -43.80
C VAL A 184 33.30 25.90 -43.43
N GLU A 185 32.24 25.77 -44.23
CA GLU A 185 31.17 24.76 -44.03
C GLU A 185 31.68 23.32 -43.89
N HIS A 186 32.78 22.98 -44.56
CA HIS A 186 33.35 21.62 -44.53
C HIS A 186 34.03 21.29 -43.20
N ILE A 187 34.41 22.32 -42.42
CA ILE A 187 35.11 22.19 -41.15
C ILE A 187 34.11 22.17 -39.98
N VAL A 188 32.88 22.66 -40.20
CA VAL A 188 31.84 22.71 -39.16
C VAL A 188 31.39 21.30 -38.80
N PRO A 189 31.44 20.90 -37.51
CA PRO A 189 30.95 19.60 -37.07
C PRO A 189 29.46 19.39 -37.39
N ASN A 190 29.09 18.16 -37.76
CA ASN A 190 27.71 17.81 -38.16
C ASN A 190 26.64 18.28 -37.16
N HIS A 191 26.89 18.14 -35.86
CA HIS A 191 25.94 18.52 -34.80
C HIS A 191 25.76 20.04 -34.63
N LEU A 192 26.67 20.86 -35.16
CA LEU A 192 26.58 22.33 -35.13
C LEU A 192 26.13 22.93 -36.47
N ARG A 193 26.06 22.11 -37.52
CA ARG A 193 25.84 22.58 -38.90
C ARG A 193 24.51 23.30 -39.08
N THR A 194 23.44 22.78 -38.48
CA THR A 194 22.10 23.40 -38.49
C THR A 194 22.12 24.78 -37.82
N ASN A 195 22.67 24.85 -36.60
CA ASN A 195 22.78 26.11 -35.86
C ASN A 195 23.66 27.14 -36.60
N TYR A 196 24.73 26.68 -37.23
CA TYR A 196 25.60 27.52 -38.05
C TYR A 196 24.87 28.09 -39.26
N GLN A 197 24.17 27.27 -40.03
CA GLN A 197 23.39 27.71 -41.18
C GLN A 197 22.29 28.68 -40.77
N GLN A 198 21.60 28.42 -39.67
CA GLN A 198 20.60 29.33 -39.12
C GLN A 198 21.23 30.69 -38.77
N ARG A 199 22.39 30.70 -38.11
CA ARG A 199 23.10 31.93 -37.76
C ARG A 199 23.56 32.73 -38.98
N LEU A 200 24.00 32.07 -40.05
CA LEU A 200 24.33 32.77 -41.29
C LEU A 200 23.09 33.46 -41.88
N ARG A 201 21.96 32.74 -41.98
CA ARG A 201 20.69 33.31 -42.47
C ARG A 201 20.25 34.51 -41.63
N GLU A 202 20.31 34.40 -40.31
CA GLU A 202 19.98 35.51 -39.40
C GLU A 202 20.87 36.74 -39.65
N VAL A 203 22.17 36.54 -39.89
CA VAL A 203 23.10 37.64 -40.19
C VAL A 203 22.78 38.28 -41.53
N ASP A 204 22.48 37.48 -42.56
CA ASP A 204 22.12 37.97 -43.90
C ASP A 204 20.80 38.74 -43.88
N GLU A 205 19.78 38.21 -43.19
CA GLU A 205 18.50 38.90 -42.96
C GLU A 205 18.71 40.25 -42.25
N GLN A 206 19.53 40.28 -41.20
CA GLN A 206 19.85 41.51 -40.49
C GLN A 206 20.57 42.54 -41.37
N GLN A 207 21.45 42.10 -42.27
CA GLN A 207 22.11 43.00 -43.22
C GLN A 207 21.14 43.52 -44.28
N ASN A 208 20.28 42.65 -44.82
CA ASN A 208 19.26 43.03 -45.80
C ASN A 208 18.28 44.08 -45.24
N ILE A 209 17.81 43.90 -43.99
CA ILE A 209 16.95 44.87 -43.32
C ILE A 209 17.66 46.22 -43.17
N LYS A 210 18.95 46.23 -42.80
CA LYS A 210 19.74 47.47 -42.68
C LYS A 210 19.88 48.16 -44.03
N HIS A 211 20.17 47.43 -45.10
CA HIS A 211 20.28 48.00 -46.45
C HIS A 211 18.95 48.60 -46.91
N TYR A 212 17.84 47.91 -46.67
CA TYR A 212 16.51 48.43 -46.98
C TYR A 212 16.19 49.72 -46.20
N ALA A 213 16.47 49.74 -44.90
CA ALA A 213 16.24 50.92 -44.06
C ALA A 213 17.08 52.14 -44.52
N ILE A 214 18.34 51.92 -44.89
CA ILE A 214 19.22 52.97 -45.44
C ILE A 214 18.68 53.48 -46.78
N GLN A 215 18.21 52.58 -47.66
CA GLN A 215 17.64 52.97 -48.94
C GLN A 215 16.40 53.86 -48.79
N GLN A 216 15.52 53.53 -47.84
CA GLN A 216 14.33 54.34 -47.51
C GLN A 216 14.72 55.72 -46.93
N GLN A 217 15.74 55.78 -46.06
CA GLN A 217 16.24 57.05 -45.53
C GLN A 217 16.82 57.95 -46.61
N LEU A 218 17.56 57.39 -47.57
CA LEU A 218 18.12 58.15 -48.69
C LEU A 218 17.02 58.65 -49.63
N LEU A 219 16.01 57.83 -49.94
CA LEU A 219 14.87 58.24 -50.78
C LEU A 219 14.11 59.42 -50.16
N ASN A 220 13.86 59.38 -48.85
CA ASN A 220 13.17 60.45 -48.11
C ASN A 220 13.98 61.76 -47.98
N GLN A 221 15.28 61.77 -48.31
CA GLN A 221 16.10 62.99 -48.32
C GLN A 221 16.05 63.76 -49.64
N TYR A 222 15.51 63.13 -50.70
CA TYR A 222 15.37 63.74 -52.02
C TYR A 222 13.91 64.09 -52.38
N GLU A 223 12.97 63.91 -51.45
CA GLU A 223 11.61 64.48 -51.46
C GLU A 223 11.53 65.73 -50.58
#